data_AF-A0A9P6EI50-F1
#
_entry.id   AF-A0A9P6EI50-F1
#
_cell.length_a   1.000
_cell.length_b   1.000
_cell.length_c   1.000
_cell.angle_alpha   90.00
_cell.angle_beta   90.00
_cell.angle_gamma   90.00
#
_symmetry.space_group_name_H-M   'P 1'
#
loop_
_entity.id
_entity.type
_entity.pdbx_description
1 polymer ?
#
loop_
_entity_poly.entity_id
_entity_poly.type
_entity_poly.pdbx_seq_one_letter_code
_entity_poly.pdbx_strand_id
1 'polypeptide(L)'
;VYRVHWLKSRAQAMRWQEELKITRNEMEWTTRYFLYRAEQWRVWAGCNDNSSGHVAYARRQADMWFQFLLSAQSRFLQVNPDYHPVVIN
;
A
#
# COMPACT_ATOMS: atom_id res chain seq x y z
N VAL A 1 -21.93 36.85 -12.58
CA VAL A 1 -21.16 35.67 -13.05
C VAL A 1 -19.90 35.38 -12.20
N TYR A 2 -19.23 36.39 -11.63
CA TYR A 2 -18.01 36.25 -10.79
C TYR A 2 -18.13 35.28 -9.59
N ARG A 3 -19.28 35.27 -8.89
CA ARG A 3 -19.51 34.45 -7.69
C ARG A 3 -19.54 32.94 -7.97
N VAL A 4 -20.07 32.52 -9.12
CA VAL A 4 -20.13 31.11 -9.53
C VAL A 4 -18.74 30.60 -9.88
N HIS A 5 -17.92 31.42 -10.54
CA HIS A 5 -16.55 31.06 -10.87
C HIS A 5 -15.74 30.84 -9.59
N TRP A 6 -15.83 31.76 -8.63
CA TRP A 6 -15.16 31.61 -7.32
C TRP A 6 -15.61 30.35 -6.56
N LEU A 7 -16.91 30.05 -6.53
CA LEU A 7 -17.42 28.83 -5.87
C LEU A 7 -16.89 27.55 -6.52
N LYS A 8 -16.80 27.52 -7.86
CA LYS A 8 -16.23 26.37 -8.60
C LYS A 8 -14.75 26.19 -8.29
N SER A 9 -13.97 27.27 -8.35
CA SER A 9 -12.53 27.23 -8.03
C SER A 9 -12.28 26.80 -6.59
N ARG A 10 -13.09 27.30 -5.64
CA ARG A 10 -13.00 26.89 -4.23
C ARG A 10 -13.34 25.41 -4.04
N ALA A 11 -14.41 24.93 -4.66
CA ALA A 11 -14.80 23.52 -4.59
C ALA A 11 -13.72 22.59 -5.18
N GLN A 12 -13.07 23.01 -6.26
CA GLN A 12 -11.94 22.30 -6.84
C GLN A 12 -10.73 22.26 -5.91
N ALA A 13 -10.39 23.39 -5.29
CA ALA A 13 -9.30 23.45 -4.32
C ALA A 13 -9.56 22.53 -3.11
N MET A 14 -10.79 22.53 -2.57
CA MET A 14 -11.18 21.65 -1.47
C MET A 14 -11.09 20.17 -1.87
N ARG A 15 -11.55 19.82 -3.07
CA ARG A 15 -11.43 18.44 -3.58
C ARG A 15 -9.98 18.00 -3.67
N TRP A 16 -9.09 18.83 -4.21
CA TRP A 16 -7.67 18.50 -4.29
C TRP A 16 -7.00 18.34 -2.93
N GLN A 17 -7.40 19.14 -1.94
CA GLN A 17 -6.94 18.97 -0.55
C GLN A 17 -7.40 17.64 0.04
N GLU A 18 -8.66 17.24 -0.24
CA GLU A 18 -9.20 15.95 0.18
C GLU A 18 -8.50 14.78 -0.50
N GLU A 19 -8.35 14.83 -1.82
CA GLU A 19 -7.64 13.82 -2.61
C GLU A 19 -6.20 13.64 -2.10
N LEU A 20 -5.46 14.73 -1.86
CA LEU A 20 -4.10 14.64 -1.32
C LEU A 20 -4.06 13.92 0.03
N LYS A 21 -5.02 14.19 0.92
CA LYS A 21 -5.13 13.52 2.21
C LYS A 21 -5.44 12.03 2.05
N ILE A 22 -6.36 11.69 1.16
CA ILE A 22 -6.74 10.29 0.88
C ILE A 22 -5.53 9.53 0.32
N THR A 23 -4.85 10.08 -0.69
CA THR A 23 -3.67 9.44 -1.31
C THR A 23 -2.56 9.19 -0.30
N ARG A 24 -2.33 10.10 0.65
CA ARG A 24 -1.35 9.88 1.74
C ARG A 24 -1.71 8.69 2.62
N ASN A 25 -2.98 8.55 2.99
CA ASN A 25 -3.47 7.41 3.78
C ASN A 25 -3.40 6.10 2.98
N GLU A 26 -3.71 6.15 1.68
CA GLU A 26 -3.65 4.98 0.79
C GLU A 26 -2.24 4.41 0.68
N MET A 27 -1.19 5.24 0.70
CA MET A 27 0.21 4.77 0.72
C MET A 27 0.47 3.86 1.92
N GLU A 28 0.00 4.26 3.11
CA GLU A 28 0.12 3.47 4.34
C GLU A 28 -0.68 2.17 4.23
N TRP A 29 -1.96 2.25 3.86
CA TRP A 29 -2.82 1.07 3.71
C TRP A 29 -2.29 0.07 2.68
N THR A 30 -1.76 0.55 1.57
CA THR A 30 -1.18 -0.28 0.51
C THR A 30 -0.01 -1.11 1.04
N THR A 31 0.92 -0.47 1.76
CA THR A 31 2.06 -1.19 2.34
C THR A 31 1.66 -2.17 3.43
N ARG A 32 0.73 -1.80 4.32
CA ARG A 32 0.16 -2.72 5.31
C ARG A 32 -0.50 -3.93 4.66
N TYR A 33 -1.22 -3.73 3.56
CA TYR A 33 -1.85 -4.81 2.81
C TYR A 33 -0.83 -5.75 2.18
N PHE A 34 0.25 -5.23 1.58
CA PHE A 34 1.32 -6.06 1.02
C PHE A 34 2.01 -6.92 2.08
N LEU A 35 2.30 -6.35 3.26
CA LEU A 35 2.85 -7.11 4.38
C LEU A 35 1.89 -8.23 4.82
N TYR A 36 0.63 -7.88 5.04
CA TYR A 36 -0.41 -8.86 5.40
C TYR A 36 -0.48 -10.01 4.38
N ARG A 37 -0.46 -9.71 3.07
CA ARG A 37 -0.47 -10.73 2.03
C ARG A 37 0.78 -11.61 2.07
N ALA A 38 1.96 -11.01 2.25
CA ALA A 38 3.20 -11.77 2.37
C ALA A 38 3.14 -12.75 3.56
N GLU A 39 2.66 -12.29 4.72
CA GLU A 39 2.49 -13.13 5.91
C GLU A 39 1.47 -14.25 5.71
N GLN A 40 0.32 -13.96 5.10
CA GLN A 40 -0.69 -14.98 4.77
C GLN A 40 -0.09 -16.11 3.91
N TRP A 41 0.69 -15.76 2.89
CA TRP A 41 1.37 -16.76 2.06
C TRP A 41 2.45 -17.54 2.82
N ARG A 42 3.17 -16.91 3.76
CA ARG A 42 4.13 -17.60 4.64
C ARG A 42 3.44 -18.62 5.53
N VAL A 43 2.27 -18.26 6.09
CA VAL A 43 1.44 -19.17 6.89
C VAL A 43 1.03 -20.37 6.05
N TRP A 44 0.51 -20.17 4.84
CA TRP A 44 0.13 -21.27 3.95
C TRP A 44 1.31 -22.14 3.53
N ALA A 45 2.50 -21.56 3.32
CA ALA A 45 3.71 -22.33 3.04
C ALA A 45 4.15 -23.22 4.22
N GLY A 46 3.73 -22.91 5.45
CA GLY A 46 4.01 -23.69 6.66
C GLY A 46 2.97 -24.77 6.98
N CYS A 47 1.87 -24.86 6.23
CA CYS A 47 0.86 -25.90 6.45
C CYS A 47 1.39 -27.28 6.03
N ASN A 48 1.32 -28.26 6.95
CA ASN A 48 1.91 -29.60 6.79
C ASN A 48 1.24 -30.46 5.70
N ASP A 49 0.02 -30.14 5.28
CA ASP A 49 -0.75 -30.92 4.31
C ASP A 49 -0.41 -30.57 2.84
N ASN A 50 0.54 -29.65 2.61
CA ASN A 50 0.87 -29.16 1.28
C ASN A 50 1.92 -30.00 0.56
N SER A 51 1.68 -30.25 -0.74
CA SER A 51 2.71 -30.79 -1.63
C SER A 51 3.91 -29.85 -1.71
N SER A 52 5.10 -30.40 -2.01
CA SER A 52 6.32 -29.60 -2.18
C SER A 52 6.16 -28.48 -3.22
N GLY A 53 5.38 -28.71 -4.28
CA GLY A 53 5.05 -27.72 -5.29
C GLY A 53 4.19 -26.58 -4.74
N HIS A 54 3.18 -26.88 -3.93
CA HIS A 54 2.35 -25.87 -3.27
C HIS A 54 3.17 -25.01 -2.29
N VAL A 55 4.05 -25.64 -1.51
CA VAL A 55 4.97 -24.93 -0.61
C VAL A 55 5.90 -23.99 -1.38
N ALA A 56 6.51 -24.48 -2.47
CA ALA A 56 7.39 -23.67 -3.31
C ALA A 56 6.65 -22.47 -3.92
N TYR A 57 5.44 -22.68 -4.43
CA TYR A 57 4.62 -21.59 -4.98
C TYR A 57 4.22 -20.58 -3.91
N ALA A 58 3.77 -21.04 -2.74
CA ALA A 58 3.40 -20.16 -1.63
C ALA A 58 4.59 -19.31 -1.14
N ARG A 59 5.79 -19.90 -1.04
CA ARG A 59 7.01 -19.14 -0.71
C ARG A 59 7.34 -18.08 -1.76
N ARG A 60 7.21 -18.41 -3.04
CA ARG A 60 7.39 -17.44 -4.13
C ARG A 60 6.39 -16.28 -4.04
N GLN A 61 5.12 -16.58 -3.73
CA GLN A 61 4.11 -15.55 -3.55
C GLN A 61 4.42 -14.66 -2.34
N ALA A 62 4.81 -15.25 -1.21
CA ALA A 62 5.22 -14.50 -0.03
C ALA A 62 6.36 -13.52 -0.33
N ASP A 63 7.39 -13.99 -1.04
CA ASP A 63 8.52 -13.15 -1.44
C ASP A 63 8.09 -12.03 -2.39
N MET A 64 7.29 -12.33 -3.42
CA MET A 64 6.77 -11.31 -4.35
C MET A 64 6.02 -10.18 -3.62
N TRP A 65 5.09 -10.53 -2.72
CA TRP A 65 4.35 -9.52 -1.94
C TRP A 65 5.26 -8.71 -1.02
N PHE A 66 6.28 -9.35 -0.46
CA PHE A 66 7.28 -8.67 0.36
C PHE A 66 8.16 -7.71 -0.48
N GLN A 67 8.53 -8.07 -1.70
CA GLN A 67 9.24 -7.17 -2.61
C GLN A 67 8.38 -5.95 -2.98
N PHE A 68 7.08 -6.13 -3.20
CA PHE A 68 6.16 -5.01 -3.41
C PHE A 68 6.11 -4.06 -2.21
N LEU A 69 6.08 -4.60 -0.99
CA LEU A 69 6.18 -3.80 0.23
C LEU A 69 7.46 -2.94 0.23
N LEU A 70 8.63 -3.55 0.04
CA LEU A 70 9.91 -2.84 0.08
C LEU A 70 10.00 -1.76 -1.01
N SER A 71 9.58 -2.09 -2.23
CA SER A 71 9.58 -1.13 -3.33
C SER A 71 8.63 0.03 -3.08
N ALA A 72 7.44 -0.24 -2.56
CA ALA A 72 6.44 0.79 -2.24
C ALA A 72 6.93 1.71 -1.12
N GLN A 73 7.44 1.15 -0.01
CA GLN A 73 8.00 1.94 1.09
C GLN A 73 9.13 2.85 0.62
N SER A 74 10.07 2.30 -0.16
CA SER A 74 11.19 3.07 -0.72
C SER A 74 10.68 4.24 -1.56
N ARG A 75 9.68 4.00 -2.42
CA ARG A 75 9.11 5.05 -3.27
C ARG A 75 8.31 6.09 -2.49
N PHE A 76 7.52 5.66 -1.50
CA PHE A 76 6.69 6.56 -0.70
C PHE A 76 7.53 7.45 0.20
N LEU A 77 8.62 6.95 0.78
CA LEU A 77 9.58 7.78 1.51
C LEU A 77 10.21 8.88 0.65
N GLN A 78 10.38 8.66 -0.66
CA GLN A 78 10.93 9.68 -1.57
C GLN A 78 9.93 10.80 -1.89
N VAL A 79 8.63 10.49 -1.97
CA VAL A 79 7.62 11.41 -2.49
C VAL A 79 6.69 11.99 -1.43
N ASN A 80 6.62 11.38 -0.25
CA ASN A 80 5.76 11.79 0.85
C ASN A 80 6.57 11.86 2.16
N PRO A 81 7.02 13.05 2.58
CA PRO A 81 7.77 13.24 3.83
C PRO A 81 7.00 12.82 5.09
N ASP A 82 5.66 12.85 5.02
CA ASP A 82 4.77 12.47 6.13
C ASP A 82 4.49 10.94 6.15
N TYR A 83 5.10 10.17 5.25
CA TYR A 83 4.89 8.73 5.18
C TYR A 83 5.60 7.99 6.32
N HIS A 84 4.86 7.12 7.01
CA HIS A 84 5.40 6.26 8.06
C HIS A 84 5.49 4.81 7.55
N PRO A 85 6.71 4.27 7.35
CA PRO A 85 6.89 2.91 6.88
C PRO A 85 6.42 1.91 7.94
N VAL A 86 5.78 0.84 7.46
CA VAL A 86 5.37 -0.30 8.30
C VAL A 86 6.62 -1.02 8.80
N VAL A 87 6.66 -1.29 10.10
CA VAL A 87 7.74 -2.05 10.75
C VAL A 87 7.67 -3.51 10.30
N ILE A 88 8.81 -4.01 9.82
CA ILE A 88 8.99 -5.40 9.43
C ILE A 88 9.68 -6.10 10.60
N ASN A 89 8.99 -7.04 11.25
CA ASN A 89 9.55 -7.88 12.32
C ASN A 89 10.12 -9.19 11.77
#